data_AF-A0A7X7H0J0-F1
#
_entry.id   AF-A0A7X7H0J0-F1
#
_cell.length_a   1.000
_cell.length_b   1.000
_cell.length_c   1.000
_cell.angle_alpha   90.00
_cell.angle_beta   90.00
_cell.angle_gamma   90.00
#
_symmetry.space_group_name_H-M   'P 1'
#
loop_
_entity.id
_entity.type
_entity.pdbx_description
1 polymer ?
#
loop_
_entity_poly.entity_id
_entity_poly.type
_entity_poly.pdbx_seq_one_letter_code
_entity_poly.pdbx_strand_id
1 'polypeptide(L)'
;MTEEITKSVFITERGIWTEYLPGETVGELLLRKGIYIDQPCGGTGLCGKCRVILSGTVPEPTSKDKKIFSEEELTSGFRLACQTKASGGMKVTIPVQDSQSIKVLDTFENGTHTAAPCRSDNGSGIAVDIGTTTIVAYLVDLCTGMTLAASSAINPQTSFGADVISRISYIGDDPHKLSELQK
;
A
#
# COMPACT_ATOMS: atom_id res chain seq x y z
N MET A 1 16.91 1.88 31.46
CA MET A 1 16.66 2.41 30.10
C MET A 1 17.15 1.39 29.06
N THR A 2 16.72 0.13 29.17
CA THR A 2 17.35 -1.01 28.46
C THR A 2 16.37 -2.09 28.00
N GLU A 3 15.11 -2.09 28.47
CA GLU A 3 14.10 -3.10 28.03
C GLU A 3 13.29 -2.66 26.80
N GLU A 4 13.01 -1.35 26.63
CA GLU A 4 12.15 -0.87 25.53
C GLU A 4 12.76 -1.06 24.12
N ILE A 5 14.09 -1.00 23.99
CA ILE A 5 14.78 -1.15 22.69
C ILE A 5 14.68 -2.59 22.16
N THR A 6 14.45 -3.58 23.04
CA THR A 6 14.45 -5.00 22.66
C THR A 6 13.19 -5.47 21.94
N LYS A 7 12.10 -4.68 21.96
CA LYS A 7 10.82 -5.01 21.31
C LYS A 7 10.38 -4.01 20.26
N SER A 8 11.28 -3.13 19.81
CA SER A 8 10.98 -2.10 18.84
C SER A 8 11.81 -2.24 17.57
N VAL A 9 11.18 -1.93 16.43
CA VAL A 9 11.80 -1.77 15.11
C VAL A 9 11.73 -0.30 14.73
N PHE A 10 12.79 0.23 14.12
CA PHE A 10 12.82 1.59 13.60
C PHE A 10 12.36 1.61 12.14
N ILE A 11 11.38 2.45 11.79
CA ILE A 11 10.94 2.65 10.41
C ILE A 11 11.55 3.93 9.87
N THR A 12 12.49 3.79 8.93
CA THR A 12 13.31 4.90 8.44
C THR A 12 12.46 5.98 7.77
N GLU A 13 11.46 5.62 6.97
CA GLU A 13 10.62 6.56 6.20
C GLU A 13 9.80 7.49 7.09
N ARG A 14 9.44 7.02 8.29
CA ARG A 14 8.65 7.79 9.25
C ARG A 14 9.50 8.39 10.37
N GLY A 15 10.76 7.96 10.51
CA GLY A 15 11.62 8.36 11.62
C GLY A 15 11.09 7.94 12.99
N ILE A 16 10.31 6.84 13.06
CA ILE A 16 9.65 6.39 14.29
C ILE A 16 10.14 5.01 14.72
N TRP A 17 10.12 4.78 16.02
CA TRP A 17 10.16 3.43 16.60
C TRP A 17 8.75 2.87 16.73
N THR A 18 8.58 1.60 16.40
CA THR A 18 7.32 0.89 16.57
C THR A 18 7.52 -0.48 17.19
N GLU A 19 6.58 -0.88 18.04
CA GLU A 19 6.51 -2.23 18.60
C GLU A 19 5.97 -3.23 17.57
N TYR A 20 6.50 -4.46 17.65
CA TYR A 20 6.07 -5.62 16.87
C TYR A 20 5.47 -6.70 17.77
N LEU A 21 4.57 -7.50 17.22
CA LEU A 21 3.96 -8.63 17.92
C LEU A 21 4.87 -9.88 17.84
N PRO A 22 4.86 -10.78 18.84
CA PRO A 22 5.65 -12.00 18.79
C PRO A 22 5.34 -12.84 17.54
N GLY A 23 6.38 -13.11 16.73
CA GLY A 23 6.24 -13.90 15.50
C GLY A 23 5.76 -13.13 14.27
N GLU A 24 5.40 -11.85 14.42
CA GLU A 24 4.99 -10.96 13.33
C GLU A 24 6.13 -10.78 12.31
N THR A 25 5.76 -10.79 11.04
CA THR A 25 6.69 -10.45 9.95
C THR A 25 6.85 -8.95 9.81
N VAL A 26 7.96 -8.50 9.23
CA VAL A 26 8.16 -7.08 8.89
C VAL A 26 7.02 -6.60 8.00
N GLY A 27 6.53 -7.43 7.09
CA GLY A 27 5.41 -7.08 6.22
C GLY A 27 4.10 -6.82 6.98
N GLU A 28 3.74 -7.71 7.90
CA GLU A 28 2.55 -7.54 8.76
C GLU A 28 2.68 -6.30 9.66
N LEU A 29 3.86 -6.09 10.24
CA LEU A 29 4.16 -4.90 11.05
C LEU A 29 3.92 -3.61 10.27
N LEU A 30 4.43 -3.53 9.03
CA LEU A 30 4.28 -2.36 8.18
C LEU A 30 2.81 -2.10 7.84
N LEU A 31 2.07 -3.13 7.42
CA LEU A 31 0.66 -3.03 7.09
C LEU A 31 -0.17 -2.58 8.29
N ARG A 32 0.04 -3.20 9.48
CA ARG A 32 -0.64 -2.83 10.73
C ARG A 32 -0.37 -1.38 11.16
N LYS A 33 0.81 -0.84 10.81
CA LYS A 33 1.17 0.56 11.09
C LYS A 33 0.75 1.53 9.97
N GLY A 34 -0.04 1.04 9.01
CA GLY A 34 -0.54 1.81 7.88
C GLY A 34 0.58 2.24 6.92
N ILE A 35 1.64 1.45 6.82
CA ILE A 35 2.75 1.66 5.90
C ILE A 35 2.62 0.68 4.76
N TYR A 36 2.36 1.22 3.57
CA TYR A 36 2.07 0.40 2.40
C TYR A 36 3.32 -0.27 1.84
N ILE A 37 3.21 -1.56 1.55
CA ILE A 37 4.16 -2.33 0.76
C ILE A 37 3.40 -3.25 -0.20
N ASP A 38 3.90 -3.41 -1.42
CA ASP A 38 3.27 -4.29 -2.40
C ASP A 38 3.40 -5.77 -1.97
N GLN A 39 2.25 -6.44 -1.76
CA GLN A 39 2.18 -7.87 -1.47
C GLN A 39 1.18 -8.62 -2.36
N PRO A 40 1.29 -8.56 -3.72
CA PRO A 40 0.35 -9.23 -4.61
C PRO A 40 0.32 -10.76 -4.44
N CYS A 41 1.39 -11.35 -3.92
CA CYS A 41 1.47 -12.78 -3.66
C CYS A 41 0.93 -13.21 -2.28
N GLY A 42 0.28 -12.30 -1.53
CA GLY A 42 -0.28 -12.57 -0.20
C GLY A 42 0.75 -13.05 0.82
N GLY A 43 2.00 -12.60 0.69
CA GLY A 43 3.08 -13.01 1.60
C GLY A 43 3.68 -14.38 1.34
N THR A 44 3.42 -15.02 0.20
CA THR A 44 4.05 -16.31 -0.16
C THR A 44 5.54 -16.19 -0.53
N GLY A 45 6.06 -14.99 -0.73
CA GLY A 45 7.48 -14.73 -1.01
C GLY A 45 7.92 -15.10 -2.43
N LEU A 46 6.99 -15.11 -3.39
CA LEU A 46 7.26 -15.48 -4.79
C LEU A 46 7.42 -14.28 -5.73
N CYS A 47 6.86 -13.11 -5.38
CA CYS A 47 6.81 -11.95 -6.30
C CYS A 47 7.92 -10.91 -6.13
N GLY A 48 8.59 -10.88 -4.96
CA GLY A 48 9.68 -9.93 -4.70
C GLY A 48 9.28 -8.47 -4.46
N LYS A 49 7.98 -8.13 -4.57
CA LYS A 49 7.51 -6.75 -4.44
C LYS A 49 7.52 -6.22 -3.00
N CYS A 50 7.49 -7.09 -2.00
CA CYS A 50 7.58 -6.71 -0.59
C CYS A 50 9.03 -6.47 -0.12
N ARG A 51 9.91 -6.02 -1.02
CA ARG A 51 11.35 -5.85 -0.73
C ARG A 51 11.57 -4.69 0.23
N VAL A 52 12.39 -4.92 1.24
CA VAL A 52 12.86 -3.93 2.22
C VAL A 52 14.36 -4.05 2.38
N ILE A 53 15.00 -2.97 2.80
CA ILE A 53 16.41 -2.93 3.16
C ILE A 53 16.49 -2.88 4.68
N LEU A 54 17.18 -3.84 5.27
CA LEU A 54 17.36 -3.94 6.71
C LEU A 54 18.76 -3.47 7.11
N SER A 55 18.84 -2.76 8.23
CA SER A 55 20.12 -2.42 8.89
C SER A 55 20.01 -2.58 10.40
N GLY A 56 21.15 -2.56 11.11
CA GLY A 56 21.18 -2.92 12.54
C GLY A 56 21.09 -4.43 12.72
N THR A 57 20.01 -4.93 13.33
CA THR A 57 19.75 -6.37 13.41
C THR A 57 19.21 -6.89 12.08
N VAL A 58 20.06 -7.56 11.29
CA VAL A 58 19.68 -8.14 9.99
C VAL A 58 19.70 -9.67 10.07
N PRO A 59 18.55 -10.36 9.93
CA PRO A 59 18.50 -11.81 9.93
C PRO A 59 19.10 -12.39 8.63
N GLU A 60 19.51 -13.66 8.70
CA GLU A 60 20.00 -14.40 7.55
C GLU A 60 18.95 -14.48 6.43
N PRO A 61 19.35 -14.40 5.14
CA PRO A 61 18.42 -14.55 4.03
C PRO A 61 17.75 -15.92 4.03
N THR A 62 16.43 -15.94 3.85
CA THR A 62 15.67 -17.17 3.62
C THR A 62 15.98 -17.75 2.24
N SER A 63 15.58 -19.01 2.01
CA SER A 63 15.70 -19.65 0.69
C SER A 63 14.90 -18.91 -0.40
N LYS A 64 13.86 -18.16 -0.04
CA LYS A 64 13.08 -17.35 -0.98
C LYS A 64 13.77 -16.03 -1.29
N ASP A 65 14.44 -15.41 -0.31
CA ASP A 65 15.26 -14.22 -0.53
C ASP A 65 16.34 -14.50 -1.58
N LYS A 66 17.05 -15.62 -1.42
CA LYS A 66 18.12 -16.06 -2.36
C LYS A 66 17.64 -16.35 -3.78
N LYS A 67 16.34 -16.59 -3.97
CA LYS A 67 15.75 -16.80 -5.31
C LYS A 67 15.37 -15.49 -6.00
N ILE A 68 15.23 -14.40 -5.23
CA ILE A 68 14.71 -13.12 -5.73
C ILE A 68 15.80 -12.06 -5.80
N PHE A 69 16.72 -12.04 -4.84
CA PHE A 69 17.78 -11.05 -4.73
C PHE A 69 19.14 -11.62 -5.12
N SER A 70 19.99 -10.78 -5.69
CA SER A 70 21.40 -11.12 -5.90
C SER A 70 22.18 -11.18 -4.58
N GLU A 71 23.35 -11.82 -4.58
CA GLU A 71 24.22 -11.84 -3.39
C GLU A 71 24.63 -10.42 -2.94
N GLU A 72 24.80 -9.49 -3.88
CA GLU A 72 25.10 -8.08 -3.59
C GLU A 72 23.92 -7.37 -2.91
N GLU A 73 22.69 -7.59 -3.39
CA GLU A 73 21.47 -7.08 -2.76
C GLU A 73 21.32 -7.67 -1.34
N LEU A 74 21.52 -8.98 -1.16
CA LEU A 74 21.43 -9.64 0.14
C LEU A 74 22.45 -9.10 1.13
N THR A 75 23.68 -8.83 0.68
CA THR A 75 24.76 -8.23 1.48
C THR A 75 24.43 -6.79 1.86
N SER A 76 23.76 -6.07 0.96
CA SER A 76 23.26 -4.71 1.21
C SER A 76 22.05 -4.65 2.15
N GLY A 77 21.58 -5.80 2.63
CA GLY A 77 20.47 -5.89 3.59
C GLY A 77 19.09 -6.10 2.96
N PHE A 78 18.98 -6.37 1.66
CA PHE A 78 17.68 -6.66 1.04
C PHE A 78 17.07 -7.94 1.58
N ARG A 79 15.80 -7.87 1.98
CA ARG A 79 14.99 -9.01 2.41
C ARG A 79 13.55 -8.87 1.93
N LEU A 80 12.84 -9.99 1.84
CA LEU A 80 11.39 -10.02 1.68
C LEU A 80 10.74 -9.71 3.03
N ALA A 81 10.05 -8.57 3.13
CA ALA A 81 9.35 -8.18 4.34
C ALA A 81 8.34 -9.25 4.80
N CYS A 82 7.68 -9.93 3.86
CA CYS A 82 6.70 -10.96 4.16
C CYS A 82 7.28 -12.29 4.66
N GLN A 83 8.60 -12.51 4.54
CA GLN A 83 9.26 -13.73 5.03
C GLN A 83 10.16 -13.45 6.24
N THR A 84 10.42 -12.19 6.53
CA THR A 84 11.34 -11.78 7.60
C THR A 84 10.57 -11.52 8.88
N LYS A 85 10.95 -12.18 9.97
CA LYS A 85 10.38 -11.92 11.30
C LYS A 85 10.94 -10.61 11.87
N ALA A 86 10.06 -9.80 12.45
CA ALA A 86 10.45 -8.59 13.15
C ALA A 86 11.23 -8.93 14.44
N SER A 87 12.31 -8.20 14.70
CA SER A 87 13.15 -8.37 15.88
C SER A 87 13.70 -7.04 16.39
N GLY A 88 13.97 -6.96 17.69
CA GLY A 88 14.51 -5.77 18.33
C GLY A 88 15.84 -5.30 17.72
N GLY A 89 15.99 -3.98 17.60
CA GLY A 89 17.18 -3.36 17.01
C GLY A 89 17.26 -3.40 15.48
N MET A 90 16.24 -3.95 14.82
CA MET A 90 16.10 -3.88 13.36
C MET A 90 15.71 -2.46 12.95
N LYS A 91 16.32 -1.97 11.88
CA LYS A 91 15.89 -0.76 11.16
C LYS A 91 15.43 -1.17 9.77
N VAL A 92 14.20 -0.79 9.43
CA VAL A 92 13.55 -1.12 8.16
C VAL A 92 13.50 0.14 7.31
N THR A 93 14.07 0.03 6.11
CA THR A 93 13.97 1.02 5.06
C THR A 93 13.20 0.40 3.91
N ILE A 94 12.11 1.05 3.50
CA ILE A 94 11.32 0.71 2.32
C ILE A 94 11.98 1.45 1.16
N PRO A 95 12.67 0.75 0.24
CA PRO A 95 13.21 1.40 -0.95
C PRO A 95 12.03 2.04 -1.66
N VAL A 96 12.14 3.33 -1.99
CA VAL A 96 11.10 4.09 -2.66
C VAL A 96 10.74 3.32 -3.93
N GLN A 97 9.64 2.57 -3.89
CA GLN A 97 9.01 2.09 -5.10
C GLN A 97 8.39 3.33 -5.69
N ASP A 98 8.81 3.67 -6.91
CA ASP A 98 8.39 4.86 -7.62
C ASP A 98 7.00 5.28 -7.13
N SER A 99 6.96 6.41 -6.44
CA SER A 99 5.75 7.20 -6.36
C SER A 99 5.47 7.66 -7.78
N GLN A 100 5.11 6.73 -8.68
CA GLN A 100 4.40 7.07 -9.87
C GLN A 100 3.14 7.70 -9.31
N SER A 101 3.12 9.03 -9.30
CA SER A 101 1.90 9.80 -9.38
C SER A 101 0.99 9.01 -10.29
N ILE A 102 -0.05 8.39 -9.73
CA ILE A 102 -0.92 7.51 -10.50
C ILE A 102 -1.47 8.37 -11.61
N LYS A 103 -0.90 8.25 -12.80
CA LYS A 103 -1.25 9.15 -13.88
C LYS A 103 -2.62 8.69 -14.30
N VAL A 104 -3.64 9.52 -14.09
CA VAL A 104 -4.95 9.28 -14.69
C VAL A 104 -4.68 9.22 -16.18
N LEU A 105 -4.80 8.03 -16.77
CA LEU A 105 -4.73 7.83 -18.21
C LEU A 105 -6.07 8.31 -18.77
N ASP A 106 -6.29 9.63 -18.70
CA ASP A 106 -7.46 10.24 -19.30
C ASP A 106 -7.22 10.26 -20.81
N THR A 107 -7.94 9.39 -21.51
CA THR A 107 -8.04 9.41 -22.98
C THR A 107 -9.09 10.45 -23.44
N PHE A 108 -9.63 11.26 -22.54
CA PHE A 108 -10.62 12.27 -22.89
C PHE A 108 -9.94 13.50 -23.51
N GLU A 109 -9.63 13.42 -24.80
CA GLU A 109 -9.44 14.61 -25.63
C GLU A 109 -10.74 15.42 -25.61
N ASN A 110 -10.86 16.44 -24.76
CA ASN A 110 -11.85 17.53 -24.80
C ASN A 110 -13.16 17.16 -25.56
N GLY A 111 -13.77 16.05 -25.16
CA GLY A 111 -14.82 15.41 -25.92
C GLY A 111 -16.08 16.18 -25.61
N THR A 112 -16.50 17.03 -26.54
CA THR A 112 -17.78 17.75 -26.48
C THR A 112 -18.93 16.75 -26.55
N HIS A 113 -19.22 16.08 -25.44
CA HIS A 113 -20.50 15.46 -25.23
C HIS A 113 -21.50 16.58 -24.96
N THR A 114 -22.23 16.99 -25.99
CA THR A 114 -23.31 17.97 -25.86
C THR A 114 -24.43 17.36 -25.01
N ALA A 115 -24.35 17.53 -23.70
CA ALA A 115 -25.49 17.32 -22.81
C ALA A 115 -26.59 18.32 -23.18
N ALA A 116 -27.84 17.85 -23.21
CA ALA A 116 -29.02 18.68 -23.45
C ALA A 116 -29.01 19.94 -22.56
N PRO A 117 -29.58 21.09 -23.02
CA PRO A 117 -29.50 22.36 -22.29
C PRO A 117 -29.94 22.22 -20.84
N CYS A 118 -29.08 22.71 -19.95
CA CYS A 118 -29.13 22.55 -18.51
C CYS A 118 -30.47 23.01 -17.94
N ARG A 119 -31.20 22.11 -17.24
CA ARG A 119 -32.29 22.51 -16.36
C ARG A 119 -31.68 23.13 -15.09
N SER A 120 -31.38 24.43 -15.13
CA SER A 120 -31.21 25.34 -13.98
C SER A 120 -30.33 24.96 -12.77
N ASP A 121 -29.61 23.83 -12.80
CA ASP A 121 -28.79 23.37 -11.68
C ASP A 121 -27.33 23.77 -11.91
N ASN A 122 -26.92 24.89 -11.31
CA ASN A 122 -25.52 25.36 -11.25
C ASN A 122 -24.71 24.48 -10.28
N GLY A 123 -24.52 23.20 -10.62
CA GLY A 123 -23.87 22.21 -9.75
C GLY A 123 -22.65 21.55 -10.40
N SER A 124 -21.72 21.15 -9.55
CA SER A 124 -20.68 20.18 -9.92
C SER A 124 -21.01 18.82 -9.28
N GLY A 125 -20.69 17.74 -9.99
CA GLY A 125 -20.79 16.37 -9.52
C GLY A 125 -19.41 15.74 -9.42
N ILE A 126 -19.33 14.59 -8.75
CA ILE A 126 -18.11 13.78 -8.68
C ILE A 126 -18.44 12.38 -9.19
N ALA A 127 -17.67 11.90 -10.16
CA ALA A 127 -17.66 10.49 -10.53
C ALA A 127 -16.44 9.83 -9.88
N VAL A 128 -16.64 8.70 -9.19
CA VAL A 128 -15.56 7.99 -8.49
C VAL A 128 -15.46 6.56 -9.04
N ASP A 129 -14.28 6.21 -9.53
CA ASP A 129 -13.89 4.83 -9.87
C ASP A 129 -13.08 4.24 -8.72
N ILE A 130 -13.60 3.20 -8.08
CA ILE A 130 -12.97 2.52 -6.93
C ILE A 130 -12.44 1.17 -7.40
N GLY A 131 -11.22 1.18 -7.95
CA GLY A 131 -10.47 -0.02 -8.26
C GLY A 131 -9.85 -0.67 -7.03
N THR A 132 -9.38 -1.91 -7.16
CA THR A 132 -8.69 -2.61 -6.06
C THR A 132 -7.39 -1.91 -5.65
N THR A 133 -6.63 -1.39 -6.62
CA THR A 133 -5.34 -0.73 -6.37
C THR A 133 -5.45 0.79 -6.39
N THR A 134 -6.39 1.33 -7.16
CA THR A 134 -6.46 2.77 -7.46
C THR A 134 -7.89 3.27 -7.25
N ILE A 135 -8.02 4.43 -6.61
CA ILE A 135 -9.24 5.22 -6.59
C ILE A 135 -9.02 6.44 -7.48
N VAL A 136 -9.96 6.74 -8.38
CA VAL A 136 -9.94 7.93 -9.23
C VAL A 136 -11.21 8.72 -9.01
N ALA A 137 -11.10 10.04 -8.85
CA ALA A 137 -12.21 10.96 -8.74
C ALA A 137 -12.14 11.98 -9.87
N TYR A 138 -13.27 12.19 -10.55
CA TYR A 138 -13.46 13.18 -11.59
C TYR A 138 -14.46 14.23 -11.10
N LEU A 139 -14.07 15.50 -11.10
CA LEU A 139 -14.99 16.62 -10.90
C LEU A 139 -15.66 16.91 -12.23
N VAL A 140 -16.99 16.93 -12.26
CA VAL A 140 -17.78 17.09 -13.49
C VAL A 140 -18.70 18.30 -13.33
N ASP A 141 -18.74 19.17 -14.33
CA ASP A 141 -19.76 20.21 -14.44
C ASP A 141 -21.09 19.55 -14.87
N LEU A 142 -22.12 19.64 -14.03
CA LEU A 142 -23.39 18.93 -14.29
C LEU A 142 -24.24 19.59 -15.39
N CYS A 143 -23.95 20.85 -15.73
CA CYS A 143 -24.65 21.55 -16.79
C CYS A 143 -24.12 21.09 -18.17
N THR A 144 -22.80 21.09 -18.33
CA THR A 144 -22.13 20.78 -19.60
C THR A 144 -21.77 19.32 -19.75
N GLY A 145 -21.71 18.56 -18.64
CA GLY A 145 -21.18 17.20 -18.60
C GLY A 145 -19.65 17.14 -18.71
N MET A 146 -18.95 18.28 -18.67
CA MET A 146 -17.51 18.33 -18.85
C MET A 146 -16.76 17.96 -17.57
N THR A 147 -15.70 17.17 -17.70
CA THR A 147 -14.74 16.93 -16.62
C THR A 147 -13.91 18.19 -16.39
N LEU A 148 -14.03 18.76 -15.19
CA LEU A 148 -13.30 19.94 -14.73
C LEU A 148 -11.92 19.58 -14.16
N ALA A 149 -11.80 18.43 -13.49
CA ALA A 149 -10.55 17.96 -12.91
C ALA A 149 -10.59 16.45 -12.68
N ALA A 150 -9.42 15.82 -12.60
CA ALA A 150 -9.26 14.42 -12.20
C ALA A 150 -8.16 14.31 -11.13
N SER A 151 -8.35 13.43 -10.15
CA SER A 151 -7.35 13.10 -9.13
C SER A 151 -7.39 11.61 -8.84
N SER A 152 -6.24 11.02 -8.53
CA SER A 152 -6.09 9.59 -8.24
C SER A 152 -5.31 9.37 -6.95
N ALA A 153 -5.55 8.23 -6.31
CA ALA A 153 -4.85 7.78 -5.12
C ALA A 153 -4.76 6.25 -5.10
N ILE A 154 -3.79 5.71 -4.36
CA ILE A 154 -3.75 4.29 -4.03
C ILE A 154 -4.98 3.99 -3.15
N ASN A 155 -5.71 2.93 -3.47
CA ASN A 155 -6.81 2.47 -2.63
C ASN A 155 -6.24 2.04 -1.26
N PRO A 156 -6.59 2.73 -0.15
CA PRO A 156 -6.05 2.41 1.18
C PRO A 156 -6.32 0.96 1.62
N GLN A 157 -7.36 0.33 1.04
CA GLN A 157 -7.71 -1.05 1.31
C GLN A 157 -6.66 -2.08 0.84
N THR A 158 -5.67 -1.66 0.05
CA THR A 158 -4.53 -2.50 -0.33
C THR A 158 -3.73 -2.96 0.89
N SER A 159 -3.81 -2.24 2.02
CA SER A 159 -3.21 -2.65 3.29
C SER A 159 -3.83 -3.91 3.91
N PHE A 160 -5.07 -4.24 3.56
CA PHE A 160 -5.82 -5.37 4.10
C PHE A 160 -5.93 -6.55 3.13
N GLY A 161 -5.43 -6.39 1.91
CA GLY A 161 -5.44 -7.43 0.89
C GLY A 161 -5.11 -6.89 -0.50
N ALA A 162 -4.35 -7.67 -1.26
CA ALA A 162 -3.92 -7.31 -2.61
C ALA A 162 -5.03 -7.44 -3.67
N ASP A 163 -6.04 -8.26 -3.39
CA ASP A 163 -7.20 -8.49 -4.26
C ASP A 163 -8.49 -8.64 -3.44
N VAL A 164 -9.62 -8.68 -4.13
CA VAL A 164 -10.96 -8.75 -3.52
C VAL A 164 -11.09 -9.98 -2.61
N ILE A 165 -10.59 -11.15 -3.02
CA ILE A 165 -10.73 -12.39 -2.26
C ILE A 165 -9.91 -12.33 -0.97
N SER A 166 -8.68 -11.79 -1.05
CA SER A 166 -7.85 -11.59 0.14
C SER A 166 -8.49 -10.64 1.15
N ARG A 167 -9.19 -9.59 0.69
CA ARG A 167 -9.93 -8.64 1.56
C ARG A 167 -11.17 -9.26 2.19
N ILE A 168 -11.94 -10.04 1.41
CA ILE A 168 -13.08 -10.81 1.94
C ILE A 168 -12.57 -11.78 3.02
N SER A 169 -11.46 -12.47 2.76
CA SER A 169 -10.86 -13.41 3.69
C SER A 169 -10.32 -12.71 4.95
N TYR A 170 -9.75 -11.50 4.80
CA TYR A 170 -9.32 -10.69 5.93
C TYR A 170 -10.49 -10.36 6.86
N ILE A 171 -11.64 -9.92 6.31
CA ILE A 171 -12.85 -9.64 7.07
C ILE A 171 -13.39 -10.91 7.73
N GLY A 172 -13.60 -11.98 6.95
CA GLY A 172 -14.28 -13.19 7.43
C GLY A 172 -15.67 -12.85 7.97
N ASP A 173 -15.98 -13.34 9.18
CA ASP A 173 -17.23 -13.04 9.89
C ASP A 173 -17.07 -11.93 10.95
N ASP A 174 -15.97 -11.16 10.93
CA ASP A 174 -15.67 -10.13 11.93
C ASP A 174 -16.19 -8.74 11.50
N PRO A 175 -17.25 -8.20 12.16
CA PRO A 175 -17.82 -6.90 11.80
C PRO A 175 -16.88 -5.73 12.08
N HIS A 176 -15.91 -5.88 12.99
CA HIS A 176 -14.94 -4.83 13.27
C HIS A 176 -13.98 -4.64 12.10
N LYS A 177 -13.53 -5.74 11.49
CA LYS A 177 -12.66 -5.68 10.30
C LYS A 177 -13.35 -5.11 9.07
N LEU A 178 -14.66 -5.33 8.94
CA LEU A 178 -15.46 -4.66 7.92
C LEU A 178 -15.43 -3.14 8.12
N SER A 179 -15.60 -2.66 9.36
CA SER A 179 -15.51 -1.25 9.67
C SER A 179 -14.11 -0.67 9.44
N GLU A 180 -13.04 -1.44 9.69
CA GLU A 180 -11.67 -1.03 9.37
C GLU A 180 -11.44 -0.87 7.85
N LEU A 181 -11.98 -1.79 7.03
CA LEU A 181 -11.87 -1.73 5.57
C LEU A 181 -12.66 -0.55 4.96
N GLN A 182 -13.70 -0.07 5.63
CA GLN A 182 -14.59 0.99 5.16
C GLN A 182 -14.19 2.41 5.60
N LYS A 183 -13.09 2.56 6.35
CA LYS A 183 -12.54 3.86 6.77
C LYS A 183 -11.53 4.41 5.78
#